data_AF-A0A357YZJ7-F1
#
_entry.id   AF-A0A357YZJ7-F1
#
_cell.length_a   1.000
_cell.length_b   1.000
_cell.length_c   1.000
_cell.angle_alpha   90.00
_cell.angle_beta   90.00
_cell.angle_gamma   90.00
#
_symmetry.space_group_name_H-M   'P 1'
#
loop_
_entity.id
_entity.type
_entity.pdbx_description
1 polymer ?
#
loop_
_entity_poly.entity_id
_entity_poly.type
_entity_poly.pdbx_seq_one_letter_code
_entity_poly.pdbx_strand_id
1 'polypeptide(L)'
;TMTVSLPEIQKALAAARDCMEHPPEGAAVRGVNMEGPYISPARKGAQKGEFVRNPDWREFKKLYDGCGGIVRLVDIAPEREGAGEFIERVGKYCTVSLAHTEADYGQAKEAFRRGITHVTHLFNAMTGLHHRRPGAVGAVFDDPSVKAEIICDGFHIHPAVLRTAFRILGEDRTVIISDSMRAAGMPDGVSELGGQKVYVKNGEARLKDGTIAGSTTNIHKEVQNLIRFGVPVRQVIKSATINPAKEIGAEGEIGSIRAGKQADLVVMDSDWKIAAVVKSGR
;
A
#
# COMPACT_ATOMS: atom_id res chain seq x y z
N THR A 1 -2.53 8.81 1.75
CA THR A 1 -3.29 10.03 1.37
C THR A 1 -3.66 9.88 -0.08
N MET A 2 -4.27 10.89 -0.69
CA MET A 2 -4.43 10.95 -2.14
C MET A 2 -3.54 12.06 -2.70
N THR A 3 -3.34 12.08 -4.02
CA THR A 3 -2.75 13.19 -4.75
C THR A 3 -3.75 14.34 -4.80
N VAL A 4 -3.63 15.27 -3.86
CA VAL A 4 -4.52 16.43 -3.69
C VAL A 4 -3.71 17.69 -3.36
N SER A 5 -4.39 18.82 -3.13
CA SER A 5 -3.71 20.06 -2.77
C SER A 5 -2.95 19.93 -1.45
N LEU A 6 -1.91 20.75 -1.25
CA LEU A 6 -1.12 20.73 -0.02
C LEU A 6 -1.99 20.93 1.25
N PRO A 7 -2.97 21.85 1.31
CA PRO A 7 -3.86 21.98 2.45
C PRO A 7 -4.71 20.73 2.73
N GLU A 8 -5.15 20.02 1.68
CA GLU A 8 -5.92 18.78 1.84
C GLU A 8 -5.04 17.65 2.38
N ILE A 9 -3.77 17.54 1.93
CA ILE A 9 -2.80 16.60 2.50
C ILE A 9 -2.60 16.91 3.99
N GLN A 10 -2.38 18.18 4.35
CA GLN A 10 -2.21 18.61 5.74
C GLN A 10 -3.43 18.26 6.61
N LYS A 11 -4.64 18.47 6.08
CA LYS A 11 -5.89 18.09 6.76
C LYS A 11 -5.98 16.58 6.99
N ALA A 12 -5.62 15.77 5.99
CA ALA A 12 -5.61 14.31 6.12
C ALA A 12 -4.59 13.83 7.16
N LEU A 13 -3.39 14.42 7.17
CA LEU A 13 -2.36 14.12 8.17
C LEU A 13 -2.81 14.52 9.58
N ALA A 14 -3.44 15.68 9.74
CA ALA A 14 -3.98 16.12 11.02
C ALA A 14 -5.08 15.18 11.54
N ALA A 15 -5.98 14.73 10.67
CA ALA A 15 -7.03 13.77 11.04
C ALA A 15 -6.44 12.41 11.47
N ALA A 16 -5.43 11.90 10.75
CA ALA A 16 -4.75 10.67 11.13
C ALA A 16 -4.04 10.80 12.48
N ARG A 17 -3.41 11.95 12.74
CA ARG A 17 -2.78 12.25 14.03
C ARG A 17 -3.80 12.28 15.17
N ASP A 18 -4.93 12.93 14.95
CA ASP A 18 -6.03 12.97 15.93
C ASP A 18 -6.52 11.55 16.26
N CYS A 19 -6.70 10.68 15.26
CA CYS A 19 -7.03 9.27 15.49
C CYS A 19 -5.92 8.46 16.20
N MET A 20 -4.67 8.92 16.20
CA MET A 20 -3.58 8.28 16.96
C MET A 20 -3.58 8.75 18.41
N GLU A 21 -3.85 10.03 18.66
CA GLU A 21 -3.93 10.64 19.99
C GLU A 21 -5.24 10.27 20.70
N HIS A 22 -6.32 10.11 19.94
CA HIS A 22 -7.66 9.73 20.39
C HIS A 22 -8.14 8.49 19.60
N PRO A 23 -7.63 7.29 19.92
CA PRO A 23 -7.94 6.08 19.16
C PRO A 23 -9.44 5.75 19.17
N PRO A 24 -10.04 5.48 18.00
CA PRO A 24 -11.41 4.96 17.95
C PRO A 24 -11.47 3.54 18.52
N GLU A 25 -12.67 3.06 18.79
CA GLU A 25 -12.89 1.66 19.10
C GLU A 25 -12.49 0.78 17.90
N GLY A 26 -11.67 -0.25 18.14
CA GLY A 26 -11.21 -1.18 17.10
C GLY A 26 -9.76 -0.99 16.66
N ALA A 27 -9.53 -0.98 15.34
CA ALA A 27 -8.18 -0.96 14.77
C ALA A 27 -7.44 0.35 15.08
N ALA A 28 -6.19 0.24 15.49
CA ALA A 28 -5.35 1.41 15.77
C ALA A 28 -4.76 2.00 14.48
N VAL A 29 -4.78 3.32 14.36
CA VAL A 29 -4.00 4.03 13.34
C VAL A 29 -2.53 4.01 13.75
N ARG A 30 -1.63 3.52 12.87
CA ARG A 30 -0.19 3.38 13.16
C ARG A 30 0.70 4.42 12.45
N GLY A 31 0.07 5.31 11.71
CA GLY A 31 0.71 6.35 10.93
C GLY A 31 0.03 6.50 9.57
N VAL A 32 0.74 7.12 8.65
CA VAL A 32 0.21 7.46 7.33
C VAL A 32 1.10 6.91 6.23
N ASN A 33 0.49 6.26 5.22
CA ASN A 33 1.06 6.16 3.89
C ASN A 33 0.71 7.43 3.10
N MET A 34 1.70 8.15 2.59
CA MET A 34 1.54 9.24 1.65
C MET A 34 1.62 8.75 0.20
N GLU A 35 0.52 8.19 -0.30
CA GLU A 35 0.37 7.86 -1.72
C GLU A 35 0.15 9.13 -2.56
N GLY A 36 1.18 9.52 -3.32
CA GLY A 36 1.24 10.81 -4.00
C GLY A 36 1.61 11.98 -3.09
N PRO A 37 1.92 13.15 -3.66
CA PRO A 37 1.67 13.57 -5.04
C PRO A 37 2.84 13.36 -6.01
N TYR A 38 3.92 12.72 -5.55
CA TYR A 38 5.21 12.60 -6.24
C TYR A 38 5.28 11.47 -7.28
N ILE A 39 4.19 11.30 -8.03
CA ILE A 39 3.95 10.16 -8.92
C ILE A 39 4.08 10.53 -10.41
N SER A 40 3.97 9.54 -11.29
CA SER A 40 3.97 9.75 -12.73
C SER A 40 2.59 10.20 -13.23
N PRO A 41 2.49 11.33 -13.96
CA PRO A 41 1.22 11.75 -14.56
C PRO A 41 0.61 10.69 -15.49
N ALA A 42 1.46 9.94 -16.20
CA ALA A 42 1.05 8.88 -17.10
C ALA A 42 0.52 7.62 -16.39
N ARG A 43 0.79 7.49 -15.09
CA ARG A 43 0.33 6.38 -14.24
C ARG A 43 -0.52 6.85 -13.07
N LYS A 44 -1.16 8.01 -13.18
CA LYS A 44 -1.98 8.56 -12.09
C LYS A 44 -3.11 7.61 -11.63
N GLY A 45 -3.67 6.76 -12.50
CA GLY A 45 -4.83 5.94 -12.13
C GLY A 45 -5.97 6.81 -11.59
N ALA A 46 -6.44 6.52 -10.37
CA ALA A 46 -7.47 7.30 -9.67
C ALA A 46 -6.94 8.52 -8.88
N GLN A 47 -5.67 8.89 -9.06
CA GLN A 47 -5.07 10.08 -8.47
C GLN A 47 -5.43 11.33 -9.30
N LYS A 48 -5.67 12.49 -8.64
CA LYS A 48 -6.02 13.72 -9.37
C LYS A 48 -4.79 14.29 -10.08
N GLY A 49 -4.81 14.22 -11.41
CA GLY A 49 -3.70 14.62 -12.26
C GLY A 49 -3.21 16.07 -12.08
N GLU A 50 -4.11 17.01 -11.74
CA GLU A 50 -3.78 18.43 -11.57
C GLU A 50 -2.83 18.71 -10.39
N PHE A 51 -2.78 17.80 -9.41
CA PHE A 51 -1.93 17.95 -8.22
C PHE A 51 -0.65 17.12 -8.30
N VAL A 52 -0.47 16.31 -9.34
CA VAL A 52 0.76 15.53 -9.56
C VAL A 52 1.91 16.49 -9.78
N ARG A 53 3.00 16.28 -9.04
CA ARG A 53 4.20 17.14 -9.09
C ARG A 53 5.46 16.34 -8.82
N ASN A 54 6.62 16.93 -9.13
CA ASN A 54 7.90 16.27 -8.89
C ASN A 54 8.15 16.09 -7.38
N PRO A 55 8.87 15.02 -6.98
CA PRO A 55 9.36 14.86 -5.61
C PRO A 55 10.08 16.11 -5.10
N ASP A 56 9.65 16.62 -3.94
CA ASP A 56 10.31 17.74 -3.25
C ASP A 56 10.53 17.36 -1.78
N TRP A 57 11.79 17.14 -1.41
CA TRP A 57 12.15 16.74 -0.04
C TRP A 57 11.78 17.83 0.98
N ARG A 58 11.77 19.11 0.59
CA ARG A 58 11.43 20.22 1.49
C ARG A 58 9.93 20.25 1.78
N GLU A 59 9.11 20.03 0.75
CA GLU A 59 7.66 19.88 0.91
C GLU A 59 7.36 18.69 1.82
N PHE A 60 7.96 17.52 1.55
CA PHE A 60 7.83 16.34 2.40
C PHE A 60 8.23 16.65 3.84
N LYS A 61 9.41 17.26 4.06
CA LYS A 61 9.91 17.55 5.41
C LYS A 61 8.96 18.47 6.19
N LYS A 62 8.41 19.49 5.52
CA LYS A 62 7.40 20.39 6.13
C LYS A 62 6.13 19.64 6.53
N LEU A 63 5.66 18.71 5.69
CA LEU A 63 4.51 17.86 6.00
C LEU A 63 4.80 16.91 7.16
N TYR A 64 5.93 16.21 7.09
CA TYR A 64 6.40 15.27 8.11
C TYR A 64 6.52 15.94 9.49
N ASP A 65 7.20 17.09 9.55
CA ASP A 65 7.33 17.84 10.81
C ASP A 65 5.99 18.37 11.29
N GLY A 66 5.16 18.90 10.38
CA GLY A 66 3.84 19.44 10.70
C GLY A 66 2.88 18.39 11.26
N CYS A 67 3.03 17.12 10.87
CA CYS A 67 2.25 16.02 11.41
C CYS A 67 2.93 15.29 12.59
N GLY A 68 4.03 15.81 13.14
CA GLY A 68 4.74 15.18 14.26
C GLY A 68 5.43 13.86 13.90
N GLY A 69 5.81 13.68 12.63
CA GLY A 69 6.56 12.53 12.15
C GLY A 69 5.78 11.22 12.02
N ILE A 70 4.46 11.27 11.87
CA ILE A 70 3.61 10.06 11.78
C ILE A 70 3.58 9.39 10.41
N VAL A 71 4.24 9.95 9.39
CA VAL A 71 4.32 9.34 8.05
C VAL A 71 5.26 8.13 8.13
N ARG A 72 4.77 6.96 7.73
CA ARG A 72 5.51 5.68 7.75
C ARG A 72 5.94 5.22 6.37
N LEU A 73 5.18 5.60 5.35
CA LEU A 73 5.44 5.28 3.96
C LEU A 73 5.16 6.53 3.11
N VAL A 74 5.95 6.74 2.05
CA VAL A 74 5.69 7.75 1.03
C VAL A 74 5.97 7.18 -0.35
N ASP A 75 5.06 7.45 -1.27
CA ASP A 75 5.09 6.84 -2.59
C ASP A 75 5.61 7.82 -3.62
N ILE A 76 6.52 7.34 -4.45
CA ILE A 76 7.12 8.13 -5.52
C ILE A 76 7.23 7.33 -6.81
N ALA A 77 7.21 8.05 -7.93
CA ALA A 77 7.64 7.54 -9.21
C ALA A 77 9.13 7.89 -9.42
N PRO A 78 10.04 6.90 -9.46
CA PRO A 78 11.48 7.15 -9.44
C PRO A 78 12.04 7.77 -10.72
N GLU A 79 11.29 7.77 -11.82
CA GLU A 79 11.65 8.45 -13.06
C GLU A 79 11.42 9.97 -13.02
N ARG A 80 10.77 10.49 -11.97
CA ARG A 80 10.50 11.92 -11.82
C ARG A 80 11.77 12.68 -11.43
N GLU A 81 11.85 13.93 -11.88
CA GLU A 81 12.95 14.83 -11.54
C GLU A 81 13.05 14.99 -10.01
N GLY A 82 14.26 14.95 -9.47
CA GLY A 82 14.50 15.06 -8.03
C GLY A 82 14.30 13.76 -7.23
N ALA A 83 13.80 12.67 -7.85
CA ALA A 83 13.51 11.42 -7.14
C ALA A 83 14.73 10.81 -6.43
N GLY A 84 15.90 10.80 -7.06
CA GLY A 84 17.11 10.22 -6.47
C GLY A 84 17.50 10.88 -5.15
N GLU A 85 17.57 12.22 -5.13
CA GLU A 85 17.83 13.00 -3.91
C GLU A 85 16.71 12.81 -2.89
N PHE A 86 15.45 12.76 -3.34
CA PHE A 86 14.31 12.53 -2.47
C PHE A 86 14.44 11.19 -1.74
N ILE A 87 14.73 10.09 -2.45
CA ILE A 87 14.89 8.74 -1.86
C ILE A 87 15.95 8.78 -0.75
N GLU A 88 17.13 9.32 -1.05
CA GLU A 88 18.28 9.32 -0.12
C GLU A 88 18.04 10.19 1.13
N ARG A 89 17.32 11.31 0.97
CA ARG A 89 16.99 12.21 2.09
C ARG A 89 15.82 11.70 2.91
N VAL A 90 14.75 11.27 2.25
CA VAL A 90 13.48 10.90 2.88
C VAL A 90 13.53 9.50 3.51
N GLY A 91 14.33 8.59 2.95
CA GLY A 91 14.56 7.25 3.53
C GLY A 91 15.10 7.25 4.96
N LYS A 92 15.58 8.39 5.47
CA LYS A 92 16.00 8.57 6.87
C LYS A 92 14.84 8.80 7.85
N TYR A 93 13.65 9.12 7.33
CA TYR A 93 12.47 9.48 8.12
C TYR A 93 11.39 8.40 8.05
N CYS A 94 11.19 7.82 6.87
CA CYS A 94 10.17 6.79 6.63
C CYS A 94 10.54 5.93 5.42
N THR A 95 9.82 4.84 5.22
CA THR A 95 10.00 3.98 4.06
C THR A 95 9.59 4.73 2.79
N VAL A 96 10.42 4.69 1.75
CA VAL A 96 10.09 5.23 0.43
C VAL A 96 9.66 4.08 -0.48
N SER A 97 8.49 4.21 -1.08
CA SER A 97 7.88 3.19 -1.93
C SER A 97 7.88 3.60 -3.39
N LEU A 98 8.20 2.65 -4.27
CA LEU A 98 7.99 2.81 -5.72
C LEU A 98 6.51 2.60 -6.04
N ALA A 99 5.87 3.60 -6.65
CA ALA A 99 4.46 3.55 -7.03
C ALA A 99 4.18 4.39 -8.27
N HIS A 100 3.06 4.11 -8.94
CA HIS A 100 2.49 4.98 -10.00
C HIS A 100 3.56 5.48 -10.99
N THR A 101 4.28 4.56 -11.64
CA THR A 101 5.55 4.86 -12.31
C THR A 101 5.66 4.30 -13.73
N GLU A 102 6.24 5.08 -14.63
CA GLU A 102 6.68 4.64 -15.96
C GLU A 102 8.12 4.13 -16.00
N ALA A 103 8.77 4.00 -14.84
CA ALA A 103 10.14 3.56 -14.74
C ALA A 103 10.36 2.25 -15.50
N ASP A 104 11.43 2.20 -16.29
CA ASP A 104 11.92 0.96 -16.84
C ASP A 104 12.64 0.13 -15.77
N TYR A 105 13.13 -1.05 -16.17
CA TYR A 105 13.87 -1.94 -15.29
C TYR A 105 15.11 -1.27 -14.67
N GLY A 106 15.88 -0.52 -15.46
CA GLY A 106 17.12 0.10 -15.01
C GLY A 106 16.86 1.22 -13.99
N GLN A 107 15.85 2.05 -14.27
CA GLN A 107 15.41 3.12 -13.37
C GLN A 107 14.89 2.56 -12.04
N ALA A 108 14.07 1.51 -12.06
CA ALA A 108 13.60 0.85 -10.85
C ALA A 108 14.77 0.26 -10.02
N LYS A 109 15.70 -0.45 -10.65
CA LYS A 109 16.88 -1.01 -9.96
C LYS A 109 17.81 0.07 -9.40
N GLU A 110 17.94 1.20 -10.08
CA GLU A 110 18.67 2.37 -9.55
C GLU A 110 17.98 2.92 -8.31
N ALA A 111 16.66 3.04 -8.31
CA ALA A 111 15.91 3.51 -7.16
C ALA A 111 16.03 2.57 -5.94
N PHE A 112 16.03 1.26 -6.18
CA PHE A 112 16.29 0.27 -5.12
C PHE A 112 17.69 0.42 -4.54
N ARG A 113 18.72 0.58 -5.39
CA ARG A 113 20.11 0.85 -4.95
C ARG A 113 20.25 2.13 -4.15
N ARG A 114 19.37 3.12 -4.35
CA ARG A 114 19.33 4.37 -3.58
C ARG A 114 18.58 4.27 -2.26
N GLY A 115 17.87 3.18 -2.00
CA GLY A 115 17.23 2.91 -0.72
C GLY A 115 15.72 2.69 -0.76
N ILE A 116 15.08 2.62 -1.94
CA ILE A 116 13.70 2.10 -2.00
C ILE A 116 13.71 0.62 -1.63
N THR A 117 12.98 0.25 -0.58
CA THR A 117 12.81 -1.14 -0.11
C THR A 117 11.38 -1.65 -0.25
N HIS A 118 10.46 -0.82 -0.74
CA HIS A 118 9.04 -1.10 -0.80
C HIS A 118 8.45 -0.74 -2.17
N VAL A 119 7.38 -1.45 -2.55
CA VAL A 119 6.64 -1.21 -3.80
C VAL A 119 5.15 -1.27 -3.51
N THR A 120 4.45 -0.18 -3.82
CA THR A 120 3.01 -0.04 -3.61
C THR A 120 2.26 -0.83 -4.70
N HIS A 121 1.19 -1.53 -4.28
CA HIS A 121 0.22 -2.26 -5.12
C HIS A 121 0.76 -2.85 -6.43
N LEU A 122 1.80 -3.69 -6.35
CA LEU A 122 2.49 -4.34 -7.47
C LEU A 122 1.54 -4.72 -8.62
N PHE A 123 1.99 -4.50 -9.85
CA PHE A 123 1.26 -4.58 -11.12
C PHE A 123 0.37 -3.36 -11.45
N ASN A 124 -0.22 -2.72 -10.45
CA ASN A 124 -1.15 -1.61 -10.68
C ASN A 124 -0.39 -0.32 -10.94
N ALA A 125 -0.85 0.46 -11.92
CA ALA A 125 -0.25 1.76 -12.26
C ALA A 125 1.29 1.73 -12.46
N MET A 126 1.85 0.65 -13.01
CA MET A 126 3.28 0.55 -13.28
C MET A 126 3.60 -0.18 -14.60
N THR A 127 4.84 -0.14 -15.04
CA THR A 127 5.29 -0.92 -16.20
C THR A 127 5.33 -2.42 -15.87
N GLY A 128 4.66 -3.21 -16.69
CA GLY A 128 4.55 -4.66 -16.51
C GLY A 128 5.78 -5.45 -16.94
N LEU A 129 5.74 -6.77 -16.70
CA LEU A 129 6.79 -7.69 -17.09
C LEU A 129 6.66 -8.09 -18.58
N HIS A 130 7.60 -7.64 -19.40
CA HIS A 130 7.75 -8.09 -20.78
C HIS A 130 9.14 -8.70 -21.01
N HIS A 131 9.24 -9.80 -21.75
CA HIS A 131 10.47 -10.59 -21.92
C HIS A 131 11.72 -9.81 -22.39
N ARG A 132 11.55 -8.77 -23.22
CA ARG A 132 12.64 -7.85 -23.65
C ARG A 132 12.76 -6.55 -22.85
N ARG A 133 11.73 -6.21 -22.06
CA ARG A 133 11.61 -4.94 -21.33
C ARG A 133 10.93 -5.23 -20.00
N PRO A 134 11.67 -5.71 -18.98
CA PRO A 134 11.06 -6.27 -17.78
C PRO A 134 10.23 -5.26 -16.96
N GLY A 135 10.47 -3.96 -17.15
CA GLY A 135 9.76 -2.90 -16.44
C GLY A 135 9.98 -2.93 -14.92
N ALA A 136 9.16 -2.19 -14.21
CA ALA A 136 9.15 -2.13 -12.75
C ALA A 136 8.80 -3.51 -12.17
N VAL A 137 7.76 -4.18 -12.68
CA VAL A 137 7.37 -5.52 -12.19
C VAL A 137 8.52 -6.52 -12.29
N GLY A 138 9.24 -6.54 -13.42
CA GLY A 138 10.42 -7.38 -13.57
C GLY A 138 11.55 -7.01 -12.61
N ALA A 139 11.77 -5.71 -12.36
CA ALA A 139 12.74 -5.26 -11.37
C ALA A 139 12.39 -5.73 -9.95
N VAL A 140 11.11 -5.69 -9.55
CA VAL A 140 10.66 -6.20 -8.24
C VAL A 140 10.95 -7.69 -8.11
N PHE A 141 10.60 -8.48 -9.14
CA PHE A 141 10.84 -9.91 -9.10
C PHE A 141 12.31 -10.29 -9.03
N ASP A 142 13.18 -9.52 -9.69
CA ASP A 142 14.62 -9.76 -9.78
C ASP A 142 15.43 -9.12 -8.63
N ASP A 143 14.80 -8.34 -7.73
CA ASP A 143 15.50 -7.71 -6.61
C ASP A 143 15.08 -8.28 -5.25
N PRO A 144 15.92 -9.05 -4.55
CA PRO A 144 15.55 -9.65 -3.27
C PRO A 144 15.43 -8.64 -2.12
N SER A 145 15.89 -7.39 -2.30
CA SER A 145 15.88 -6.37 -1.24
C SER A 145 14.54 -5.66 -1.07
N VAL A 146 13.62 -5.81 -2.04
CA VAL A 146 12.33 -5.10 -2.02
C VAL A 146 11.18 -6.00 -1.64
N LYS A 147 10.24 -5.45 -0.87
CA LYS A 147 8.93 -6.03 -0.60
C LYS A 147 7.87 -5.35 -1.45
N ALA A 148 6.76 -6.05 -1.68
CA ALA A 148 5.70 -5.58 -2.54
C ALA A 148 4.34 -5.75 -1.87
N GLU A 149 3.57 -4.67 -1.87
CA GLU A 149 2.15 -4.67 -1.59
C GLU A 149 1.36 -5.29 -2.74
N ILE A 150 0.34 -6.09 -2.43
CA ILE A 150 -0.48 -6.78 -3.41
C ILE A 150 -1.95 -6.74 -2.97
N ILE A 151 -2.81 -6.26 -3.87
CA ILE A 151 -4.27 -6.31 -3.75
C ILE A 151 -4.74 -7.68 -4.27
N CYS A 152 -5.48 -8.43 -3.47
CA CYS A 152 -5.69 -9.87 -3.69
C CYS A 152 -7.15 -10.26 -3.97
N ASP A 153 -7.97 -9.28 -4.37
CA ASP A 153 -9.41 -9.47 -4.59
C ASP A 153 -9.75 -10.32 -5.83
N GLY A 154 -8.77 -10.56 -6.70
CA GLY A 154 -8.91 -11.37 -7.91
C GLY A 154 -9.41 -10.59 -9.14
N PHE A 155 -9.76 -9.30 -8.98
CA PHE A 155 -10.16 -8.44 -10.11
C PHE A 155 -9.10 -7.39 -10.45
N HIS A 156 -8.36 -6.86 -9.45
CA HIS A 156 -7.16 -6.06 -9.71
C HIS A 156 -6.10 -6.92 -10.40
N ILE A 157 -5.91 -8.13 -9.87
CA ILE A 157 -4.88 -9.07 -10.34
C ILE A 157 -5.51 -10.45 -10.46
N HIS A 158 -5.36 -11.05 -11.65
CA HIS A 158 -5.88 -12.39 -11.91
C HIS A 158 -5.26 -13.44 -10.95
N PRO A 159 -6.04 -14.41 -10.42
CA PRO A 159 -5.54 -15.39 -9.44
C PRO A 159 -4.27 -16.17 -9.86
N ALA A 160 -4.11 -16.46 -11.16
CA ALA A 160 -2.88 -17.10 -11.66
C ALA A 160 -1.63 -16.20 -11.52
N VAL A 161 -1.80 -14.89 -11.69
CA VAL A 161 -0.73 -13.90 -11.52
C VAL A 161 -0.41 -13.73 -10.03
N LEU A 162 -1.42 -13.68 -9.16
CA LEU A 162 -1.24 -13.68 -7.71
C LEU A 162 -0.40 -14.89 -7.26
N ARG A 163 -0.80 -16.11 -7.62
CA ARG A 163 -0.02 -17.32 -7.29
C ARG A 163 1.43 -17.26 -7.78
N THR A 164 1.65 -16.67 -8.96
CA THR A 164 2.99 -16.53 -9.54
C THR A 164 3.83 -15.53 -8.76
N ALA A 165 3.28 -14.36 -8.47
CA ALA A 165 3.94 -13.33 -7.67
C ALA A 165 4.32 -13.85 -6.27
N PHE A 166 3.38 -14.51 -5.58
CA PHE A 166 3.65 -15.08 -4.26
C PHE A 166 4.74 -16.17 -4.29
N ARG A 167 4.83 -16.97 -5.36
CA ARG A 167 5.92 -17.93 -5.51
C ARG A 167 7.28 -17.26 -5.69
N ILE A 168 7.35 -16.20 -6.49
CA ILE A 168 8.61 -15.49 -6.79
C ILE A 168 9.08 -14.69 -5.58
N LEU A 169 8.18 -13.95 -4.95
CA LEU A 169 8.49 -13.09 -3.81
C LEU A 169 8.75 -13.90 -2.52
N GLY A 170 8.15 -15.07 -2.40
CA GLY A 170 8.32 -15.92 -1.22
C GLY A 170 7.68 -15.32 0.04
N GLU A 171 7.94 -15.94 1.19
CA GLU A 171 7.17 -15.67 2.41
C GLU A 171 7.40 -14.29 3.03
N ASP A 172 8.53 -13.66 2.77
CA ASP A 172 9.00 -12.48 3.52
C ASP A 172 8.97 -11.19 2.70
N ARG A 173 8.60 -11.25 1.41
CA ARG A 173 8.58 -10.09 0.50
C ARG A 173 7.18 -9.70 0.01
N THR A 174 6.15 -10.38 0.46
CA THR A 174 4.75 -10.06 0.15
C THR A 174 4.08 -9.33 1.32
N VAL A 175 3.36 -8.25 1.01
CA VAL A 175 2.52 -7.50 1.93
C VAL A 175 1.11 -7.47 1.34
N ILE A 176 0.11 -7.93 2.11
CA ILE A 176 -1.30 -7.87 1.67
C ILE A 176 -1.86 -6.51 2.09
N ILE A 177 -2.46 -5.82 1.12
CA ILE A 177 -3.22 -4.59 1.36
C ILE A 177 -4.62 -4.74 0.80
N SER A 178 -5.55 -3.94 1.31
CA SER A 178 -6.89 -3.82 0.73
C SER A 178 -6.96 -2.77 -0.37
N ASP A 179 -6.11 -1.74 -0.31
CA ASP A 179 -6.26 -0.49 -1.07
C ASP A 179 -7.71 0.04 -1.02
N SER A 180 -8.34 -0.13 0.15
CA SER A 180 -9.78 0.06 0.29
C SER A 180 -10.14 1.53 0.35
N MET A 181 -11.15 1.92 -0.42
CA MET A 181 -11.73 3.26 -0.37
C MET A 181 -13.01 3.29 0.47
N ARG A 182 -13.59 4.48 0.71
CA ARG A 182 -14.71 4.69 1.66
C ARG A 182 -16.00 3.90 1.38
N ALA A 183 -16.12 3.25 0.22
CA ALA A 183 -17.23 2.36 -0.10
C ALA A 183 -17.01 0.92 0.41
N ALA A 184 -15.85 0.60 1.00
CA ALA A 184 -15.64 -0.69 1.65
C ALA A 184 -16.67 -0.90 2.77
N GLY A 185 -17.40 -2.02 2.71
CA GLY A 185 -18.49 -2.32 3.64
C GLY A 185 -19.82 -1.61 3.34
N MET A 186 -19.90 -0.80 2.27
CA MET A 186 -21.13 -0.11 1.86
C MET A 186 -21.82 -0.85 0.70
N PRO A 187 -23.15 -0.67 0.51
CA PRO A 187 -23.84 -1.14 -0.69
C PRO A 187 -23.29 -0.50 -1.97
N ASP A 188 -23.52 -1.17 -3.10
CA ASP A 188 -23.25 -0.61 -4.44
C ASP A 188 -23.93 0.76 -4.63
N GLY A 189 -23.25 1.65 -5.34
CA GLY A 189 -23.75 3.01 -5.55
C GLY A 189 -22.66 4.01 -5.91
N VAL A 190 -22.98 5.29 -5.74
CA VAL A 190 -22.04 6.39 -5.96
C VAL A 190 -21.25 6.67 -4.69
N SER A 191 -19.93 6.81 -4.84
CA SER A 191 -19.01 7.20 -3.78
C SER A 191 -17.98 8.22 -4.29
N GLU A 192 -16.94 8.49 -3.51
CA GLU A 192 -15.91 9.47 -3.84
C GLU A 192 -14.51 9.04 -3.35
N LEU A 193 -13.50 9.26 -4.19
CA LEU A 193 -12.08 9.05 -3.88
C LEU A 193 -11.22 10.25 -4.33
N GLY A 194 -10.52 10.90 -3.40
CA GLY A 194 -9.66 12.06 -3.69
C GLY A 194 -10.38 13.26 -4.29
N GLY A 195 -11.69 13.39 -4.08
CA GLY A 195 -12.62 14.35 -4.67
C GLY A 195 -13.14 13.97 -6.06
N GLN A 196 -12.88 12.74 -6.52
CA GLN A 196 -13.40 12.21 -7.78
C GLN A 196 -14.59 11.28 -7.53
N LYS A 197 -15.63 11.39 -8.35
CA LYS A 197 -16.81 10.54 -8.27
C LYS A 197 -16.47 9.11 -8.72
N VAL A 198 -16.79 8.14 -7.87
CA VAL A 198 -16.56 6.70 -8.09
C VAL A 198 -17.92 6.00 -8.16
N TYR A 199 -18.03 5.01 -9.04
CA TYR A 199 -19.20 4.16 -9.19
C TYR A 199 -18.85 2.75 -8.76
N VAL A 200 -19.56 2.24 -7.75
CA VAL A 200 -19.39 0.89 -7.23
C VAL A 200 -20.50 0.02 -7.78
N LYS A 201 -20.10 -1.08 -8.43
CA LYS A 201 -21.01 -2.10 -8.95
C LYS A 201 -20.39 -3.47 -8.76
N ASN A 202 -21.14 -4.40 -8.17
CA ASN A 202 -20.68 -5.72 -7.76
C ASN A 202 -19.41 -5.66 -6.88
N GLY A 203 -19.30 -4.62 -6.03
CA GLY A 203 -18.10 -4.37 -5.23
C GLY A 203 -16.86 -3.88 -6.02
N GLU A 204 -16.96 -3.61 -7.32
CA GLU A 204 -15.87 -3.00 -8.08
C GLU A 204 -16.03 -1.48 -8.13
N ALA A 205 -15.04 -0.76 -7.60
CA ALA A 205 -14.99 0.69 -7.62
C ALA A 205 -14.29 1.19 -8.90
N ARG A 206 -15.00 1.97 -9.72
CA ARG A 206 -14.46 2.52 -10.98
C ARG A 206 -14.79 4.00 -11.17
N LEU A 207 -13.90 4.72 -11.84
CA LEU A 207 -14.20 6.05 -12.39
C LEU A 207 -15.13 5.92 -13.61
N LYS A 208 -15.65 7.06 -14.09
CA LYS A 208 -16.55 7.11 -15.25
C LYS A 208 -15.95 6.48 -16.51
N ASP A 209 -14.63 6.53 -16.67
CA ASP A 209 -13.90 5.99 -17.82
C ASP A 209 -13.54 4.50 -17.68
N GLY A 210 -13.95 3.85 -16.58
CA GLY A 210 -13.68 2.44 -16.31
C GLY A 210 -12.39 2.18 -15.54
N THR A 211 -11.56 3.20 -15.28
CA THR A 211 -10.35 3.09 -14.44
C THR A 211 -10.73 2.59 -13.04
N ILE A 212 -10.01 1.59 -12.54
CA ILE A 212 -10.21 1.08 -11.18
C ILE A 212 -9.81 2.16 -10.16
N ALA A 213 -10.63 2.35 -9.12
CA ALA A 213 -10.48 3.42 -8.13
C ALA A 213 -10.45 2.85 -6.70
N GLY A 214 -9.30 2.26 -6.35
CA GLY A 214 -9.13 1.47 -5.14
C GLY A 214 -9.98 0.19 -5.15
N SER A 215 -10.05 -0.47 -4.00
CA SER A 215 -10.93 -1.63 -3.77
C SER A 215 -12.06 -1.29 -2.78
N THR A 216 -13.06 -2.17 -2.70
CA THR A 216 -14.05 -2.17 -1.61
C THR A 216 -13.89 -3.40 -0.70
N THR A 217 -12.79 -4.14 -0.86
CA THR A 217 -12.44 -5.32 -0.05
C THR A 217 -11.85 -4.94 1.31
N ASN A 218 -11.63 -5.93 2.17
CA ASN A 218 -10.90 -5.78 3.43
C ASN A 218 -9.83 -6.86 3.55
N ILE A 219 -8.87 -6.68 4.46
CA ILE A 219 -7.72 -7.61 4.62
C ILE A 219 -8.18 -9.05 4.89
N HIS A 220 -9.27 -9.25 5.65
CA HIS A 220 -9.79 -10.59 5.91
C HIS A 220 -10.24 -11.30 4.63
N LYS A 221 -10.95 -10.58 3.75
CA LYS A 221 -11.38 -11.10 2.46
C LYS A 221 -10.19 -11.40 1.55
N GLU A 222 -9.16 -10.58 1.57
CA GLU A 222 -7.91 -10.82 0.83
C GLU A 222 -7.19 -12.09 1.29
N VAL A 223 -7.12 -12.31 2.60
CA VAL A 223 -6.60 -13.54 3.19
C VAL A 223 -7.40 -14.76 2.72
N GLN A 224 -8.73 -14.72 2.81
CA GLN A 224 -9.59 -15.81 2.33
C GLN A 224 -9.41 -16.08 0.83
N ASN A 225 -9.30 -15.02 0.02
CA ASN A 225 -9.10 -15.13 -1.41
C ASN A 225 -7.80 -15.87 -1.73
N LEU A 226 -6.67 -15.47 -1.13
CA LEU A 226 -5.38 -16.11 -1.38
C LEU A 226 -5.35 -17.59 -0.96
N ILE A 227 -5.95 -17.92 0.18
CA ILE A 227 -6.07 -19.30 0.64
C ILE A 227 -6.90 -20.10 -0.37
N ARG A 228 -8.06 -19.58 -0.79
CA ARG A 228 -8.91 -20.19 -1.83
C ARG A 228 -8.18 -20.35 -3.16
N PHE A 229 -7.32 -19.40 -3.52
CA PHE A 229 -6.53 -19.45 -4.75
C PHE A 229 -5.34 -20.41 -4.69
N GLY A 230 -5.04 -20.99 -3.51
CA GLY A 230 -4.01 -22.02 -3.32
C GLY A 230 -2.65 -21.48 -2.89
N VAL A 231 -2.56 -20.27 -2.32
CA VAL A 231 -1.32 -19.76 -1.71
C VAL A 231 -1.13 -20.40 -0.33
N PRO A 232 0.09 -20.84 0.06
CA PRO A 232 0.33 -21.44 1.36
C PRO A 232 -0.12 -20.55 2.52
N VAL A 233 -0.93 -21.10 3.43
CA VAL A 233 -1.52 -20.36 4.57
C VAL A 233 -0.47 -19.58 5.36
N ARG A 234 0.67 -20.20 5.68
CA ARG A 234 1.75 -19.54 6.43
C ARG A 234 2.24 -18.26 5.74
N GLN A 235 2.40 -18.30 4.43
CA GLN A 235 2.79 -17.14 3.64
C GLN A 235 1.70 -16.06 3.68
N VAL A 236 0.43 -16.44 3.50
CA VAL A 236 -0.71 -15.52 3.56
C VAL A 236 -0.75 -14.80 4.92
N ILE A 237 -0.66 -15.55 6.02
CA ILE A 237 -0.67 -14.97 7.37
C ILE A 237 0.52 -14.04 7.60
N LYS A 238 1.75 -14.43 7.20
CA LYS A 238 2.92 -13.54 7.30
C LYS A 238 2.71 -12.24 6.52
N SER A 239 2.14 -12.34 5.33
CA SER A 239 1.89 -11.21 4.44
C SER A 239 0.82 -10.24 4.96
N ALA A 240 -0.11 -10.71 5.79
CA ALA A 240 -1.14 -9.89 6.44
C ALA A 240 -0.75 -9.40 7.85
N THR A 241 0.38 -9.85 8.41
CA THR A 241 0.74 -9.58 9.83
C THR A 241 2.18 -9.09 9.99
N ILE A 242 3.17 -10.00 10.07
CA ILE A 242 4.55 -9.63 10.41
C ILE A 242 5.25 -8.87 9.29
N ASN A 243 4.92 -9.13 8.02
CA ASN A 243 5.55 -8.44 6.89
C ASN A 243 5.17 -6.95 6.87
N PRO A 244 3.89 -6.54 6.90
CA PRO A 244 3.53 -5.13 7.02
C PRO A 244 4.02 -4.49 8.32
N ALA A 245 4.06 -5.22 9.44
CA ALA A 245 4.61 -4.70 10.69
C ALA A 245 6.10 -4.29 10.55
N LYS A 246 6.91 -5.09 9.85
CA LYS A 246 8.31 -4.75 9.55
C LYS A 246 8.45 -3.50 8.68
N GLU A 247 7.54 -3.28 7.74
CA GLU A 247 7.62 -2.13 6.81
C GLU A 247 7.39 -0.78 7.49
N ILE A 248 6.67 -0.79 8.62
CA ILE A 248 6.43 0.40 9.43
C ILE A 248 7.30 0.44 10.70
N GLY A 249 8.25 -0.49 10.85
CA GLY A 249 9.14 -0.59 12.01
C GLY A 249 8.45 -0.99 13.32
N ALA A 250 7.32 -1.70 13.25
CA ALA A 250 6.51 -2.11 14.39
C ALA A 250 6.60 -3.60 14.70
N GLU A 251 7.54 -4.33 14.10
CA GLU A 251 7.74 -5.77 14.32
C GLU A 251 8.22 -6.11 15.73
N GLY A 252 8.72 -5.14 16.50
CA GLY A 252 8.99 -5.30 17.92
C GLY A 252 7.70 -5.39 18.76
N GLU A 253 6.62 -4.79 18.28
CA GLU A 253 5.38 -4.57 19.05
C GLU A 253 4.24 -5.50 18.61
N ILE A 254 4.10 -5.73 17.29
CA ILE A 254 2.95 -6.42 16.69
C ILE A 254 3.38 -7.44 15.61
N GLY A 255 2.39 -8.05 14.95
CA GLY A 255 2.58 -8.89 13.77
C GLY A 255 2.93 -10.35 14.05
N SER A 256 3.15 -10.75 15.30
CA SER A 256 3.37 -12.16 15.66
C SER A 256 2.95 -12.46 17.09
N ILE A 257 2.60 -13.71 17.36
CA ILE A 257 2.32 -14.19 18.72
C ILE A 257 3.66 -14.52 19.40
N ARG A 258 4.14 -13.59 20.24
CA ARG A 258 5.36 -13.75 21.03
C ARG A 258 5.21 -12.99 22.36
N ALA A 259 5.71 -13.57 23.45
CA ALA A 259 5.73 -12.89 24.74
C ALA A 259 6.41 -11.51 24.63
N GLY A 260 5.82 -10.51 25.30
CA GLY A 260 6.25 -9.11 25.29
C GLY A 260 5.62 -8.25 24.19
N LYS A 261 4.95 -8.84 23.20
CA LYS A 261 4.20 -8.11 22.16
C LYS A 261 2.78 -7.77 22.60
N GLN A 262 2.16 -6.82 21.89
CA GLN A 262 0.76 -6.46 22.10
C GLN A 262 -0.16 -7.63 21.72
N ALA A 263 -1.17 -7.87 22.56
CA ALA A 263 -2.19 -8.90 22.33
C ALA A 263 -3.24 -8.41 21.32
N ASP A 264 -2.79 -8.17 20.10
CA ASP A 264 -3.63 -7.92 18.92
C ASP A 264 -3.76 -9.24 18.15
N LEU A 265 -4.91 -9.92 18.30
CA LEU A 265 -5.15 -11.27 17.79
C LEU A 265 -6.45 -11.33 16.99
N VAL A 266 -6.47 -12.20 15.98
CA VAL A 266 -7.69 -12.58 15.27
C VAL A 266 -7.83 -14.09 15.39
N VAL A 267 -8.95 -14.53 15.95
CA VAL A 267 -9.30 -15.96 16.03
C VAL A 267 -10.18 -16.27 14.84
N MET A 268 -9.80 -17.29 14.08
CA MET A 268 -10.56 -17.76 12.93
C MET A 268 -10.98 -19.21 13.11
N ASP A 269 -12.13 -19.56 12.54
CA ASP A 269 -12.60 -20.94 12.46
C ASP A 269 -11.91 -21.72 11.31
N SER A 270 -12.29 -22.98 11.12
CA SER A 270 -11.76 -23.84 10.05
C SER A 270 -12.13 -23.37 8.63
N ASP A 271 -13.16 -22.54 8.50
CA ASP A 271 -13.58 -21.93 7.23
C ASP A 271 -12.89 -20.58 7.00
N TRP A 272 -11.92 -20.21 7.84
CA TRP A 272 -11.25 -18.92 7.84
C TRP A 272 -12.20 -17.75 8.01
N LYS A 273 -13.28 -17.89 8.80
CA LYS A 273 -14.13 -16.77 9.21
C LYS A 273 -13.68 -16.25 10.57
N ILE A 274 -13.82 -14.94 10.80
CA ILE A 274 -13.49 -14.33 12.11
C ILE A 274 -14.49 -14.82 13.16
N ALA A 275 -13.97 -15.49 14.19
CA ALA A 275 -14.72 -15.89 15.37
C ALA A 275 -14.59 -14.86 16.51
N ALA A 276 -13.39 -14.26 16.65
CA ALA A 276 -13.15 -13.19 17.62
C ALA A 276 -11.99 -12.29 17.18
N VAL A 277 -11.99 -11.05 17.64
CA VAL A 277 -10.87 -10.11 17.52
C VAL A 277 -10.52 -9.66 18.93
N VAL A 278 -9.25 -9.76 19.28
CA VAL A 278 -8.70 -9.24 20.54
C VAL A 278 -7.83 -8.05 20.18
N LYS A 279 -8.10 -6.89 20.78
CA LYS A 279 -7.32 -5.67 20.59
C LYS A 279 -6.73 -5.24 21.93
N SER A 280 -5.41 -5.17 22.00
CA SER A 280 -4.69 -4.78 23.22
C SER A 280 -5.10 -5.63 24.43
N GLY A 281 -5.42 -6.91 24.22
CA GLY A 281 -5.86 -7.85 25.26
C GLY A 281 -7.33 -7.76 25.67
N ARG A 282 -8.17 -7.01 24.95
CA ARG A 282 -9.62 -6.92 25.15
C ARG A 282 -10.39 -7.47 23.97
#